data_AF-A0A496R154-F1
#
_entry.id   AF-A0A496R154-F1
#
_cell.length_a   1.000
_cell.length_b   1.000
_cell.length_c   1.000
_cell.angle_alpha   90.00
_cell.angle_beta   90.00
_cell.angle_gamma   90.00
#
_symmetry.space_group_name_H-M   'P 1'
#
loop_
_entity.id
_entity.type
_entity.pdbx_description
1 polymer ?
#
loop_
_entity_poly.entity_id
_entity_poly.type
_entity_poly.pdbx_seq_one_letter_code
_entity_poly.pdbx_strand_id
1 'polypeptide(L)'
;MKILKTVRIVLLIISVLIFVTEFATAEAVSLILSKADSLKGTPYRTGGIAPGGFDCSGFVSYLYRPTLPDIPRISRDMAGIGKPVNFGEWRPGDLLFYATGSDSSRINHVAIWYSNGIIIHSISDGPETGVVETPSNARYWKERYISSRRILPEEIPETQGESQLAKTIPPAEISSTEPSPWDNFEGILRGDFDAWQQADKEAFEAYKKENG
;
A
#
# COMPACT_ATOMS: atom_id res chain seq x y z
N MET A 1 32.59 -31.06 -13.80
CA MET A 1 31.33 -31.40 -13.08
C MET A 1 31.11 -30.64 -11.77
N LYS A 2 32.15 -30.20 -11.02
CA LYS A 2 31.96 -29.41 -9.77
C LYS A 2 31.48 -27.97 -10.02
N ILE A 3 32.03 -27.27 -11.01
CA ILE A 3 31.69 -25.88 -11.37
C ILE A 3 30.20 -25.74 -11.75
N LEU A 4 29.67 -26.68 -12.53
CA LEU A 4 28.26 -26.67 -12.96
C LEU A 4 27.28 -26.88 -11.79
N LYS A 5 27.67 -27.67 -10.78
CA LYS A 5 26.88 -27.85 -9.55
C LYS A 5 26.89 -26.58 -8.70
N THR A 6 28.04 -25.93 -8.56
CA THR A 6 28.18 -24.68 -7.81
C THR A 6 27.37 -23.54 -8.44
N VAL A 7 27.43 -23.36 -9.76
CA VAL A 7 26.63 -22.34 -10.48
C VAL A 7 25.14 -22.58 -10.29
N ARG A 8 24.68 -23.84 -10.38
CA ARG A 8 23.26 -24.19 -10.20
C ARG A 8 22.77 -23.95 -8.77
N ILE A 9 23.60 -24.18 -7.76
CA ILE A 9 23.28 -23.89 -6.36
C ILE A 9 23.17 -22.38 -6.13
N VAL A 10 24.10 -21.59 -6.68
CA VAL A 10 24.05 -20.12 -6.57
C VAL A 10 22.79 -19.56 -7.22
N LEU A 11 22.42 -20.03 -8.42
CA LEU A 11 21.18 -19.61 -9.09
C LEU A 11 19.92 -19.97 -8.30
N LEU A 12 19.89 -21.14 -7.66
CA LEU A 12 18.77 -21.54 -6.80
C LEU A 12 18.67 -20.64 -5.56
N ILE A 13 19.80 -20.30 -4.93
CA ILE A 13 19.81 -19.40 -3.75
C ILE A 13 19.32 -18.00 -4.14
N ILE A 14 19.80 -17.45 -5.26
CA ILE A 14 19.34 -16.13 -5.76
C ILE A 14 17.84 -16.18 -6.07
N SER A 15 17.35 -17.23 -6.72
CA SER A 15 15.93 -17.40 -7.02
C SER A 15 15.07 -17.47 -5.75
N VAL A 16 15.53 -18.19 -4.71
CA VAL A 16 14.81 -18.28 -3.44
C VAL A 16 14.82 -16.92 -2.72
N LEU A 17 15.92 -16.19 -2.77
CA LEU A 17 16.02 -14.86 -2.15
C LEU A 17 15.04 -13.86 -2.77
N ILE A 18 14.99 -13.81 -4.12
CA ILE A 18 14.03 -12.96 -4.85
C ILE A 18 12.59 -13.32 -4.50
N PHE A 19 12.27 -14.62 -4.42
CA PHE A 19 10.93 -15.07 -4.07
C PHE A 19 10.54 -14.66 -2.64
N VAL A 20 11.46 -14.77 -1.66
CA VAL A 20 11.21 -14.37 -0.27
C VAL A 20 10.95 -12.86 -0.16
N THR A 21 11.69 -12.03 -0.90
CA THR A 21 11.49 -10.56 -0.88
C THR A 21 10.17 -10.15 -1.50
N GLU A 22 9.78 -10.74 -2.64
CA GLU A 22 8.49 -10.43 -3.26
C GLU A 22 7.31 -10.84 -2.37
N PHE A 23 7.42 -11.99 -1.69
CA PHE A 23 6.41 -12.46 -0.76
C PHE A 23 6.24 -11.50 0.43
N ALA A 24 7.33 -11.06 1.05
CA ALA A 24 7.28 -10.14 2.18
C ALA A 24 6.67 -8.77 1.79
N THR A 25 6.99 -8.26 0.60
CA THR A 25 6.39 -7.01 0.09
C THR A 25 4.89 -7.18 -0.19
N ALA A 26 4.48 -8.33 -0.73
CA ALA A 26 3.06 -8.62 -0.96
C ALA A 26 2.27 -8.69 0.36
N GLU A 27 2.82 -9.33 1.40
CA GLU A 27 2.23 -9.36 2.74
C GLU A 27 2.08 -7.96 3.34
N ALA A 28 3.11 -7.12 3.23
CA ALA A 28 3.06 -5.75 3.70
C ALA A 28 1.98 -4.92 2.98
N VAL A 29 1.89 -5.06 1.65
CA VAL A 29 0.83 -4.43 0.85
C VAL A 29 -0.54 -4.92 1.31
N SER A 30 -0.72 -6.23 1.46
CA SER A 30 -1.97 -6.83 1.91
C SER A 30 -2.42 -6.27 3.27
N LEU A 31 -1.51 -6.20 4.23
CA LEU A 31 -1.77 -5.62 5.54
C LEU A 31 -2.16 -4.13 5.47
N ILE A 32 -1.44 -3.36 4.64
CA ILE A 32 -1.74 -1.94 4.41
C ILE A 32 -3.15 -1.77 3.85
N LEU A 33 -3.51 -2.53 2.81
CA LEU A 33 -4.80 -2.40 2.14
C LEU A 33 -5.95 -2.92 3.00
N SER A 34 -5.76 -4.02 3.73
CA SER A 34 -6.73 -4.52 4.72
C SER A 34 -6.99 -3.49 5.82
N LYS A 35 -5.92 -2.83 6.31
CA LYS A 35 -6.07 -1.76 7.30
C LYS A 35 -6.69 -0.50 6.71
N ALA A 36 -6.45 -0.20 5.43
CA ALA A 36 -7.11 0.90 4.74
C ALA A 36 -8.63 0.67 4.64
N ASP A 37 -9.03 -0.56 4.30
CA ASP A 37 -10.43 -1.00 4.21
C ASP A 37 -11.17 -0.86 5.54
N SER A 38 -10.55 -1.28 6.65
CA SER A 38 -11.16 -1.16 7.99
C SER A 38 -11.33 0.26 8.50
N LEU A 39 -10.67 1.23 7.86
CA LEU A 39 -10.75 2.66 8.20
C LEU A 39 -11.74 3.42 7.32
N LYS A 40 -12.42 2.77 6.36
CA LYS A 40 -13.45 3.42 5.54
C LYS A 40 -14.52 4.07 6.40
N GLY A 41 -14.97 5.25 5.98
CA GLY A 41 -15.89 6.11 6.75
C GLY A 41 -15.22 6.93 7.85
N THR A 42 -13.92 6.77 8.12
CA THR A 42 -13.22 7.65 9.08
C THR A 42 -13.27 9.10 8.57
N PRO A 43 -13.71 10.09 9.37
CA PRO A 43 -13.90 11.46 8.90
C PRO A 43 -12.61 12.11 8.39
N TYR A 44 -12.76 13.04 7.44
CA TYR A 44 -11.66 13.90 7.04
C TYR A 44 -11.37 14.93 8.13
N ARG A 45 -10.09 15.14 8.44
CA ARG A 45 -9.61 16.22 9.30
C ARG A 45 -8.30 16.77 8.75
N THR A 46 -8.26 18.06 8.44
CA THR A 46 -7.02 18.74 8.04
C THR A 46 -5.94 18.54 9.10
N GLY A 47 -4.78 18.03 8.70
CA GLY A 47 -3.70 17.70 9.62
C GLY A 47 -3.87 16.35 10.35
N GLY A 48 -4.99 15.65 10.17
CA GLY A 48 -5.33 14.41 10.87
C GLY A 48 -4.40 13.24 10.50
N ILE A 49 -4.00 12.46 11.50
CA ILE A 49 -3.01 11.37 11.38
C ILE A 49 -3.40 10.08 12.13
N ALA A 50 -4.65 9.98 12.60
CA ALA A 50 -5.10 8.88 13.46
C ALA A 50 -6.57 8.52 13.21
N PRO A 51 -7.05 7.34 13.65
CA PRO A 51 -8.43 6.87 13.41
C PRO A 51 -9.58 7.76 13.92
N GLY A 52 -9.30 8.86 14.62
CA GLY A 52 -10.29 9.91 14.91
C GLY A 52 -10.53 10.88 13.75
N GLY A 53 -9.67 10.86 12.72
CA GLY A 53 -9.81 11.61 11.49
C GLY A 53 -8.47 11.79 10.78
N PHE A 54 -8.50 11.70 9.45
CA PHE A 54 -7.31 11.75 8.60
C PHE A 54 -7.39 12.91 7.59
N ASP A 55 -6.25 13.48 7.20
CA ASP A 55 -6.14 14.06 5.87
C ASP A 55 -5.53 13.04 4.89
N CYS A 56 -5.42 13.41 3.62
CA CYS A 56 -4.98 12.49 2.57
C CYS A 56 -3.60 11.88 2.85
N SER A 57 -2.60 12.70 3.19
CA SER A 57 -1.25 12.18 3.47
C SER A 57 -1.10 11.64 4.89
N GLY A 58 -1.93 12.06 5.85
CA GLY A 58 -1.97 11.50 7.19
C GLY A 58 -2.54 10.08 7.21
N PHE A 59 -3.53 9.80 6.36
CA PHE A 59 -4.04 8.45 6.09
C PHE A 59 -2.93 7.54 5.57
N VAL A 60 -2.21 7.99 4.52
CA VAL A 60 -1.08 7.24 3.95
C VAL A 60 0.04 7.06 4.97
N SER A 61 0.47 8.11 5.68
CA SER A 61 1.52 7.99 6.70
C SER A 61 1.14 7.01 7.80
N TYR A 62 -0.11 7.01 8.26
CA TYR A 62 -0.59 6.09 9.30
C TYR A 62 -0.53 4.62 8.86
N LEU A 63 -0.89 4.35 7.61
CA LEU A 63 -0.89 3.00 7.05
C LEU A 63 0.53 2.47 6.77
N TYR A 64 1.40 3.31 6.19
CA TYR A 64 2.70 2.87 5.71
C TYR A 64 3.80 2.94 6.78
N ARG A 65 3.66 3.73 7.84
CA ARG A 65 4.68 3.86 8.91
C ARG A 65 5.22 2.56 9.50
N PRO A 66 4.40 1.51 9.75
CA PRO A 66 4.91 0.24 10.26
C PRO A 66 5.95 -0.43 9.32
N THR A 67 5.82 -0.20 8.01
CA THR A 67 6.70 -0.78 6.99
C THR A 67 7.76 0.22 6.50
N LEU A 68 7.44 1.50 6.48
CA LEU A 68 8.30 2.61 6.05
C LEU A 68 8.23 3.74 7.10
N PRO A 69 9.01 3.65 8.20
CA PRO A 69 8.94 4.59 9.32
C PRO A 69 9.19 6.05 8.93
N ASP A 70 10.07 6.27 7.94
CA ASP A 70 10.50 7.58 7.47
C ASP A 70 9.61 8.16 6.35
N ILE A 71 8.41 7.61 6.14
CA ILE A 71 7.50 8.14 5.13
C ILE A 71 7.18 9.63 5.42
N PRO A 72 7.38 10.54 4.44
CA PRO A 72 7.10 11.97 4.62
C PRO A 72 5.64 12.22 4.99
N ARG A 73 5.37 13.26 5.79
CA ARG A 73 3.99 13.65 6.18
C ARG A 73 3.23 14.36 5.06
N ILE A 74 3.93 14.97 4.12
CA ILE A 74 3.37 15.84 3.08
C ILE A 74 3.31 15.08 1.75
N SER A 75 2.16 15.11 1.07
CA SER A 75 1.93 14.39 -0.20
C SER A 75 2.94 14.76 -1.29
N ARG A 76 3.37 16.01 -1.36
CA ARG A 76 4.41 16.46 -2.30
C ARG A 76 5.76 15.80 -2.04
N ASP A 77 6.13 15.65 -0.77
CA ASP A 77 7.40 15.04 -0.39
C ASP A 77 7.35 13.51 -0.61
N MET A 78 6.19 12.90 -0.35
CA MET A 78 5.93 11.50 -0.71
C MET A 78 6.09 11.25 -2.22
N ALA A 79 5.73 12.23 -3.06
CA ALA A 79 5.92 12.15 -4.51
C ALA A 79 7.39 12.24 -4.95
N GLY A 80 8.32 12.54 -4.03
CA GLY A 80 9.76 12.58 -4.25
C GLY A 80 10.50 11.29 -3.89
N ILE A 81 9.84 10.31 -3.26
CA ILE A 81 10.45 9.06 -2.81
C ILE A 81 9.96 7.84 -3.61
N GLY A 82 10.69 6.72 -3.51
CA GLY A 82 10.35 5.48 -4.20
C GLY A 82 10.60 5.52 -5.71
N LYS A 83 10.14 4.49 -6.41
CA LYS A 83 10.29 4.35 -7.87
C LYS A 83 9.12 5.04 -8.60
N PRO A 84 9.35 5.83 -9.67
CA PRO A 84 8.26 6.28 -10.54
C PRO A 84 7.54 5.08 -11.17
N VAL A 85 6.22 5.18 -11.27
CA VAL A 85 5.38 4.20 -11.95
C VAL A 85 4.68 4.90 -13.11
N ASN A 86 4.69 4.29 -14.30
CA ASN A 86 4.01 4.85 -15.46
C ASN A 86 2.49 4.85 -15.24
N PHE A 87 1.80 5.75 -15.92
CA PHE A 87 0.35 5.81 -15.89
C PHE A 87 -0.26 4.47 -16.32
N GLY A 88 -1.14 3.91 -15.49
CA GLY A 88 -1.80 2.63 -15.75
C GLY A 88 -0.99 1.38 -15.40
N GLU A 89 0.29 1.49 -15.05
CA GLU A 89 1.13 0.37 -14.59
C GLU A 89 1.13 0.22 -13.05
N TRP A 90 0.05 0.69 -12.42
CA TRP A 90 -0.10 0.71 -10.98
C TRP A 90 -0.32 -0.69 -10.42
N ARG A 91 0.34 -0.96 -9.30
CA ARG A 91 0.16 -2.15 -8.48
C ARG A 91 -0.51 -1.78 -7.16
N PRO A 92 -1.26 -2.71 -6.54
CA PRO A 92 -1.81 -2.50 -5.20
C PRO A 92 -0.75 -1.94 -4.24
N GLY A 93 -1.10 -0.86 -3.54
CA GLY A 93 -0.18 -0.15 -2.64
C GLY A 93 0.71 0.92 -3.31
N ASP A 94 0.64 1.13 -4.62
CA ASP A 94 1.27 2.29 -5.25
C ASP A 94 0.54 3.59 -4.84
N LEU A 95 1.28 4.68 -4.66
CA LEU A 95 0.72 5.99 -4.33
C LEU A 95 0.49 6.80 -5.60
N LEU A 96 -0.71 7.35 -5.74
CA LEU A 96 -1.10 8.23 -6.84
C LEU A 96 -1.25 9.66 -6.32
N PHE A 97 -0.66 10.62 -7.03
CA PHE A 97 -0.58 12.02 -6.60
C PHE A 97 -1.38 12.92 -7.54
N TYR A 98 -2.12 13.86 -6.95
CA TYR A 98 -3.04 14.73 -7.67
C TYR A 98 -2.88 16.21 -7.30
N ALA A 99 -3.24 17.07 -8.24
CA ALA A 99 -3.39 18.51 -8.06
C ALA A 99 -4.89 18.89 -8.07
N THR A 100 -5.52 18.90 -6.90
CA THR A 100 -6.95 19.17 -6.71
C THR A 100 -7.29 20.63 -6.43
N GLY A 101 -6.26 21.48 -6.25
CA GLY A 101 -6.40 22.90 -5.96
C GLY A 101 -6.48 23.77 -7.20
N SER A 102 -6.38 25.09 -7.02
CA SER A 102 -6.36 26.05 -8.12
C SER A 102 -5.10 25.97 -8.99
N ASP A 103 -3.98 25.54 -8.41
CA ASP A 103 -2.73 25.31 -9.12
C ASP A 103 -2.67 23.86 -9.62
N SER A 104 -2.88 23.68 -10.92
CA SER A 104 -2.91 22.36 -11.58
C SER A 104 -1.55 21.66 -11.65
N SER A 105 -0.46 22.32 -11.27
CA SER A 105 0.88 21.74 -11.23
C SER A 105 1.29 21.27 -9.83
N ARG A 106 0.55 21.69 -8.79
CA ARG A 106 0.96 21.50 -7.41
C ARG A 106 0.24 20.35 -6.76
N ILE A 107 1.00 19.28 -6.49
CA ILE A 107 0.53 18.15 -5.68
C ILE A 107 0.03 18.65 -4.31
N ASN A 108 -1.20 18.28 -4.00
CA ASN A 108 -1.88 18.56 -2.74
C ASN A 108 -2.79 17.41 -2.27
N HIS A 109 -2.90 16.33 -3.05
CA HIS A 109 -3.67 15.14 -2.70
C HIS A 109 -2.91 13.86 -3.04
N VAL A 110 -3.12 12.82 -2.25
CA VAL A 110 -2.55 11.49 -2.46
C VAL A 110 -3.62 10.43 -2.23
N ALA A 111 -3.58 9.38 -3.03
CA ALA A 111 -4.40 8.19 -2.88
C ALA A 111 -3.55 6.92 -2.98
N ILE A 112 -4.07 5.81 -2.45
CA ILE A 112 -3.46 4.50 -2.59
C ILE A 112 -4.20 3.77 -3.70
N TRP A 113 -3.47 3.23 -4.66
CA TRP A 113 -4.05 2.29 -5.62
C TRP A 113 -4.45 1.01 -4.89
N TYR A 114 -5.74 0.70 -4.91
CA TYR A 114 -6.28 -0.48 -4.26
C TYR A 114 -6.21 -1.66 -5.23
N SER A 115 -7.16 -1.74 -6.17
CA SER A 115 -7.22 -2.71 -7.26
C SER A 115 -8.29 -2.29 -8.27
N ASN A 116 -8.32 -2.87 -9.47
CA ASN A 116 -9.42 -2.76 -10.44
C ASN A 116 -9.95 -1.35 -10.74
N GLY A 117 -9.04 -0.39 -10.92
CA GLY A 117 -9.45 0.98 -11.20
C GLY A 117 -9.93 1.73 -9.96
N ILE A 118 -9.82 1.17 -8.75
CA ILE A 118 -10.21 1.79 -7.49
C ILE A 118 -8.98 2.38 -6.78
N ILE A 119 -9.17 3.59 -6.28
CA ILE A 119 -8.26 4.22 -5.31
C ILE A 119 -8.96 4.36 -3.97
N ILE A 120 -8.20 4.22 -2.89
CA ILE A 120 -8.64 4.51 -1.52
C ILE A 120 -7.88 5.73 -0.99
N HIS A 121 -8.60 6.67 -0.40
CA HIS A 121 -8.02 7.92 0.11
C HIS A 121 -8.91 8.60 1.15
N SER A 122 -8.37 9.63 1.81
CA SER A 122 -9.17 10.52 2.66
C SER A 122 -9.42 11.86 1.94
N ILE A 123 -10.68 12.18 1.64
CA ILE A 123 -11.07 13.40 0.90
C ILE A 123 -11.91 14.36 1.75
N SER A 124 -11.70 15.66 1.53
CA SER A 124 -12.39 16.73 2.27
C SER A 124 -13.71 17.16 1.67
N ASP A 125 -13.97 16.80 0.41
CA ASP A 125 -15.10 17.28 -0.38
C ASP A 125 -15.47 16.24 -1.44
N GLY A 126 -16.73 16.26 -1.88
CA GLY A 126 -17.32 15.29 -2.79
C GLY A 126 -18.67 14.74 -2.31
N PRO A 127 -19.25 13.78 -3.04
CA PRO A 127 -20.49 13.11 -2.65
C PRO A 127 -20.38 12.38 -1.30
N GLU A 128 -19.19 11.88 -0.99
CA GLU A 128 -18.80 11.30 0.29
C GLU A 128 -17.50 11.95 0.75
N THR A 129 -17.27 12.00 2.07
CA THR A 129 -16.05 12.59 2.66
C THR A 129 -15.45 11.66 3.70
N GLY A 130 -14.17 11.89 4.03
CA GLY A 130 -13.40 10.97 4.85
C GLY A 130 -12.71 9.88 4.04
N VAL A 131 -12.40 8.76 4.68
CA VAL A 131 -11.77 7.61 4.02
C VAL A 131 -12.78 6.89 3.15
N VAL A 132 -12.58 6.93 1.84
CA VAL A 132 -13.51 6.39 0.84
C VAL A 132 -12.76 5.73 -0.31
N GLU A 133 -13.47 4.89 -1.04
CA GLU A 133 -13.05 4.36 -2.33
C GLU A 133 -13.65 5.19 -3.46
N THR A 134 -12.87 5.47 -4.49
CA THR A 134 -13.38 6.11 -5.71
C THR A 134 -12.79 5.48 -6.97
N PRO A 135 -13.49 5.54 -8.11
CA PRO A 135 -12.91 5.14 -9.38
C PRO A 135 -11.78 6.08 -9.79
N SER A 136 -10.58 5.55 -9.97
CA SER A 136 -9.39 6.25 -10.47
C SER A 136 -9.61 6.91 -11.84
N ASN A 137 -10.46 6.32 -12.68
CA ASN A 137 -10.80 6.82 -14.00
C ASN A 137 -11.93 7.85 -13.99
N ALA A 138 -12.52 8.16 -12.83
CA ALA A 138 -13.49 9.24 -12.71
C ALA A 138 -12.85 10.52 -13.24
N ARG A 139 -13.61 11.27 -14.06
CA ARG A 139 -13.10 12.45 -14.78
C ARG A 139 -12.32 13.40 -13.87
N TYR A 140 -12.85 13.65 -12.67
CA TYR A 140 -12.21 14.51 -11.67
C TYR A 140 -10.77 14.08 -11.35
N TRP A 141 -10.55 12.80 -11.05
CA TRP A 141 -9.24 12.24 -10.68
C TRP A 141 -8.31 12.13 -11.88
N LYS A 142 -8.84 11.69 -13.03
CA LYS A 142 -8.07 11.56 -14.27
C LYS A 142 -7.47 12.89 -14.72
N GLU A 143 -8.25 13.99 -14.67
CA GLU A 143 -7.79 15.32 -15.06
C GLU A 143 -6.77 15.94 -14.09
N ARG A 144 -6.70 15.44 -12.85
CA ARG A 144 -5.88 15.99 -11.77
C ARG A 144 -4.65 15.14 -11.46
N TYR A 145 -4.50 13.99 -12.11
CA TYR A 145 -3.37 13.10 -11.92
C TYR A 145 -2.06 13.78 -12.32
N ILE A 146 -1.04 13.68 -11.48
CA ILE A 146 0.30 14.22 -11.72
C ILE A 146 1.33 13.10 -11.90
N SER A 147 1.38 12.17 -10.94
CA SER A 147 2.41 11.12 -10.93
C SER A 147 2.02 9.97 -10.01
N SER A 148 2.77 8.88 -10.09
CA SER A 148 2.64 7.72 -9.20
C SER A 148 4.00 7.21 -8.73
N ARG A 149 4.04 6.71 -7.49
CA ARG A 149 5.23 6.15 -6.86
C ARG A 149 4.96 4.78 -6.26
N ARG A 150 5.89 3.84 -6.50
CA ARG A 150 6.02 2.60 -5.73
C ARG A 150 7.03 2.83 -4.62
N ILE A 151 6.53 2.94 -3.39
CA ILE A 151 7.35 3.34 -2.23
C ILE A 151 7.76 2.17 -1.35
N LEU A 152 7.06 1.03 -1.45
CA LEU A 152 7.45 -0.17 -0.74
C LEU A 152 8.62 -0.83 -1.48
N PRO A 153 9.67 -1.24 -0.77
CA PRO A 153 10.83 -1.88 -1.38
C PRO A 153 10.43 -3.17 -2.12
N GLU A 154 10.88 -3.32 -3.36
CA GLU A 154 10.94 -4.64 -4.03
C GLU A 154 12.10 -5.48 -3.46
N GLU A 155 13.10 -4.81 -2.89
CA GLU A 155 14.23 -5.40 -2.18
C GLU A 155 14.18 -4.88 -0.75
N ILE A 156 13.89 -5.74 0.23
CA ILE A 156 14.22 -5.42 1.62
C ILE A 156 15.74 -5.18 1.58
N PRO A 157 16.25 -3.96 1.86
CA PRO A 157 17.68 -3.80 1.97
C PRO A 157 18.08 -4.76 3.07
N GLU A 158 18.94 -5.73 2.76
CA GLU A 158 19.61 -6.50 3.80
C GLU A 158 20.17 -5.47 4.77
N THR A 159 19.56 -5.40 5.95
CA THR A 159 20.08 -4.61 7.04
C THR A 159 21.43 -5.23 7.38
N GLN A 160 22.48 -4.65 6.80
CA GLN A 160 23.85 -4.73 7.29
C GLN A 160 23.83 -4.15 8.71
N GLY A 161 23.37 -4.95 9.68
CA GLY A 161 22.99 -4.42 10.99
C GLY A 161 22.22 -5.37 11.91
N GLU A 162 21.89 -6.60 11.52
CA GLU A 162 21.53 -7.65 12.49
C GLU A 162 22.78 -8.20 13.19
N SER A 163 23.45 -7.36 13.97
CA SER A 163 24.36 -7.78 15.04
C SER A 163 24.67 -6.57 15.92
N GLN A 164 24.19 -6.60 17.17
CA GLN A 164 24.62 -5.81 18.34
C GLN A 164 23.65 -4.81 19.02
N LEU A 165 22.33 -4.81 18.75
CA LEU A 165 21.38 -4.06 19.61
C LEU A 165 20.31 -4.91 20.33
N ALA A 166 20.34 -6.23 20.16
CA ALA A 166 19.46 -7.16 20.88
C ALA A 166 20.05 -7.68 22.21
N LYS A 167 20.84 -6.88 22.95
CA LYS A 167 21.50 -7.37 24.18
C LYS A 167 21.53 -6.48 25.43
N THR A 168 20.73 -5.41 25.52
CA THR A 168 20.76 -4.56 26.74
C THR A 168 19.41 -4.12 27.31
N ILE A 169 18.29 -4.75 26.96
CA ILE A 169 17.02 -4.50 27.67
C ILE A 169 16.71 -5.72 28.56
N PRO A 170 16.81 -5.62 29.89
CA PRO A 170 16.36 -6.69 30.78
C PRO A 170 14.83 -6.86 30.67
N PRO A 171 14.30 -8.08 30.87
CA PRO A 171 12.87 -8.33 30.75
C PRO A 171 12.14 -7.59 31.88
N ALA A 172 11.34 -6.59 31.54
CA ALA A 172 10.34 -6.09 32.47
C ALA A 172 9.15 -7.05 32.42
N GLU A 173 8.81 -7.60 33.58
CA GLU A 173 7.61 -8.39 33.84
C GLU A 173 6.36 -7.66 33.34
N ILE A 174 5.80 -8.15 32.25
CA ILE A 174 4.43 -7.82 31.83
C ILE A 174 3.51 -8.77 32.57
N SER A 175 2.96 -8.29 33.69
CA SER A 175 1.90 -8.97 34.43
C SER A 175 0.62 -8.92 33.60
N SER A 176 0.19 -10.09 33.17
CA SER A 176 -0.99 -10.38 32.34
C SER A 176 -2.23 -10.62 33.18
N THR A 177 -3.36 -9.95 32.88
CA THR A 177 -4.70 -10.52 33.15
C THR A 177 -5.78 -10.17 32.11
N GLU A 178 -5.48 -9.52 30.98
CA GLU A 178 -6.49 -9.28 29.92
C GLU A 178 -5.95 -9.84 28.59
N PRO A 179 -6.65 -10.77 27.92
CA PRO A 179 -6.23 -11.27 26.60
C PRO A 179 -6.33 -10.16 25.55
N SER A 180 -5.41 -10.19 24.59
CA SER A 180 -5.40 -9.26 23.46
C SER A 180 -6.70 -9.42 22.66
N PRO A 181 -7.39 -8.33 22.27
CA PRO A 181 -8.57 -8.39 21.40
C PRO A 181 -8.32 -8.99 20.01
N TRP A 182 -7.06 -9.31 19.69
CA TRP A 182 -6.59 -9.81 18.39
C TRP A 182 -6.25 -11.30 18.38
N ASP A 183 -6.36 -12.01 19.52
CA ASP A 183 -6.09 -13.46 19.61
C ASP A 183 -7.28 -14.33 19.16
N ASN A 184 -8.42 -13.72 18.84
CA ASN A 184 -9.69 -14.38 18.48
C ASN A 184 -10.36 -13.78 17.23
N PHE A 185 -9.59 -13.17 16.33
CA PHE A 185 -10.09 -12.72 15.02
C PHE A 185 -10.21 -13.92 14.04
N GLU A 186 -11.44 -14.32 13.71
CA GLU A 186 -11.74 -15.51 12.87
C GLU A 186 -11.49 -15.37 11.36
N GLY A 187 -10.81 -14.32 10.89
CA GLY A 187 -10.24 -14.29 9.54
C GLY A 187 -11.20 -14.54 8.36
N ILE A 188 -12.50 -14.28 8.49
CA ILE A 188 -13.43 -14.45 7.36
C ILE A 188 -13.27 -13.30 6.36
N LEU A 189 -12.37 -13.48 5.40
CA LEU A 189 -12.45 -12.83 4.08
C LEU A 189 -13.74 -13.33 3.41
N ARG A 190 -14.71 -12.45 3.19
CA ARG A 190 -15.88 -12.81 2.37
C ARG A 190 -15.48 -12.81 0.89
N GLY A 191 -15.06 -13.96 0.38
CA GLY A 191 -14.91 -14.21 -1.06
C GLY A 191 -13.77 -15.17 -1.39
N ASP A 192 -14.03 -16.09 -2.32
CA ASP A 192 -13.00 -16.93 -2.96
C ASP A 192 -12.18 -16.02 -3.91
N PHE A 193 -10.96 -15.71 -3.50
CA PHE A 193 -10.03 -14.82 -4.21
C PHE A 193 -9.79 -15.27 -5.66
N ASP A 194 -9.76 -16.59 -5.90
CA ASP A 194 -9.57 -17.16 -7.22
C ASP A 194 -10.84 -17.00 -8.08
N ALA A 195 -12.02 -17.16 -7.48
CA ALA A 195 -13.29 -16.92 -8.16
C ALA A 195 -13.46 -15.43 -8.56
N TRP A 196 -12.97 -14.50 -7.75
CA TRP A 196 -12.98 -13.08 -8.06
C TRP A 196 -11.99 -12.71 -9.17
N GLN A 197 -10.77 -13.27 -9.13
CA GLN A 197 -9.75 -13.03 -10.16
C GLN A 197 -10.20 -13.56 -11.53
N GLN A 198 -10.92 -14.69 -11.55
CA GLN A 198 -11.51 -15.24 -12.77
C GLN A 198 -12.66 -14.36 -13.30
N ALA A 199 -13.54 -13.88 -12.43
CA ALA A 199 -14.63 -12.98 -12.82
C ALA A 199 -14.11 -11.63 -13.38
N ASP A 200 -13.01 -11.12 -12.85
CA ASP A 200 -12.36 -9.89 -13.32
C ASP A 200 -11.74 -10.05 -14.71
N LYS A 201 -11.05 -11.17 -14.95
CA LYS A 201 -10.51 -11.51 -16.27
C LYS A 201 -11.60 -11.62 -17.32
N GLU A 202 -12.73 -12.23 -16.97
CA GLU A 202 -13.89 -12.37 -17.86
C GLU A 202 -14.55 -11.02 -18.16
N ALA A 203 -14.69 -10.15 -17.16
CA ALA A 203 -15.25 -8.81 -17.33
C ALA A 203 -14.37 -7.91 -18.23
N PHE A 204 -13.05 -8.01 -18.10
CA PHE A 204 -12.11 -7.25 -18.92
C PHE A 204 -12.11 -7.70 -20.39
N GLU A 205 -12.20 -9.00 -20.65
CA GLU A 205 -12.32 -9.53 -22.01
C GLU A 205 -13.67 -9.20 -22.66
N ALA A 206 -14.75 -9.16 -21.88
CA ALA A 206 -16.05 -8.69 -22.34
C ALA A 206 -16.00 -7.20 -22.75
N TYR A 207 -15.38 -6.34 -21.92
CA TYR A 207 -15.20 -4.92 -22.23
C TYR A 207 -14.41 -4.68 -23.51
N LYS A 208 -13.32 -5.43 -23.74
CA LYS A 208 -12.53 -5.34 -24.98
C LYS A 208 -13.35 -5.69 -26.22
N LYS A 209 -14.28 -6.65 -26.09
CA LYS A 209 -15.12 -7.11 -27.19
C LYS A 209 -16.24 -6.13 -27.54
N GLU A 210 -16.69 -5.34 -26.56
CA GLU A 210 -17.73 -4.32 -26.76
C GLU A 210 -17.16 -2.98 -27.23
N ASN A 211 -15.89 -2.69 -26.92
CA ASN A 211 -15.29 -1.37 -27.11
C ASN A 211 -14.00 -1.37 -27.96
N GLY A 212 -13.73 -2.47 -28.66
CA GLY A 212 -12.69 -2.62 -29.69
C GLY A 212 -13.29 -3.07 -31.01
#